data_AF-A0A6P2ZYQ5-F1
#
_entry.id   AF-A0A6P2ZYQ5-F1
#
_cell.length_a   1.000
_cell.length_b   1.000
_cell.length_c   1.000
_cell.angle_alpha   90.00
_cell.angle_beta   90.00
_cell.angle_gamma   90.00
#
_symmetry.space_group_name_H-M   'P 1'
#
loop_
_entity.id
_entity.type
_entity.pdbx_description
1 polymer ?
#
loop_
_entity_poly.entity_id
_entity_poly.type
_entity_poly.pdbx_seq_one_letter_code
_entity_poly.pdbx_strand_id
1 'polypeptide(L)'
;MTIRIDRAALVRGACVALAAALTGGCVGNTGEPVGPQATVAGGSSYACYRTPADGQVTAGIGANGCYFVLHDPATKQPLPNTHYAFALYTSAAQDNHELEVEGTTDAQGRTAYMRSAAPIDAARMVLVRTIGDGPTGRIPVLVRPTDGKRIPFAKYKVTGCNGPYEGVTDETGRGVMYRCNAQSKIAVSFYQSRP
;
A
#
# COMPACT_ATOMS: atom_id res chain seq x y z
N MET A 1 26.50 -9.10 29.07
CA MET A 1 26.48 -10.54 28.72
C MET A 1 26.15 -10.61 27.24
N THR A 2 27.15 -10.92 26.43
CA THR A 2 27.11 -10.84 24.97
C THR A 2 26.88 -12.24 24.43
N ILE A 3 25.86 -12.44 23.60
CA ILE A 3 25.63 -13.71 22.91
C ILE A 3 25.51 -13.40 21.41
N ARG A 4 26.53 -13.80 20.66
CA ARG A 4 26.49 -14.04 19.22
C ARG A 4 26.20 -15.52 19.02
N ILE A 5 25.39 -15.88 18.02
CA ILE A 5 25.32 -17.25 17.50
C ILE A 5 25.36 -17.21 15.98
N ASP A 6 26.17 -18.12 15.46
CA ASP A 6 26.77 -18.21 14.14
C ASP A 6 25.87 -18.73 13.02
N ARG A 7 26.36 -18.49 11.79
CA ARG A 7 25.91 -19.09 10.52
C ARG A 7 26.12 -20.61 10.52
N ALA A 8 25.13 -21.35 10.01
CA ALA A 8 25.30 -22.73 9.55
C ALA A 8 25.52 -22.77 8.03
N ALA A 9 26.48 -23.60 7.62
CA ALA A 9 26.95 -23.78 6.26
C ALA A 9 26.18 -24.86 5.48
N LEU A 10 26.28 -24.70 4.16
CA LEU A 10 26.04 -25.63 3.05
C LEU A 10 26.00 -27.15 3.34
N VAL A 11 25.02 -27.80 2.73
CA VAL A 11 25.16 -29.18 2.23
C VAL A 11 24.93 -29.16 0.72
N ARG A 12 25.94 -29.63 -0.02
CA ARG A 12 25.89 -29.95 -1.46
C ARG A 12 25.38 -31.39 -1.63
N GLY A 13 24.49 -31.61 -2.59
CA GLY A 13 24.12 -32.92 -3.12
C GLY A 13 23.82 -32.79 -4.61
N ALA A 14 24.36 -33.69 -5.43
CA ALA A 14 24.72 -33.50 -6.82
C ALA A 14 23.60 -33.71 -7.88
N CYS A 15 23.96 -33.31 -9.10
CA CYS A 15 23.27 -33.26 -10.40
C CYS A 15 22.53 -34.52 -10.90
N VAL A 16 21.52 -34.31 -11.75
CA VAL A 16 21.50 -34.52 -13.24
C VAL A 16 20.07 -34.83 -13.70
N ALA A 17 19.57 -34.05 -14.68
CA ALA A 17 18.90 -34.49 -15.93
C ALA A 17 17.80 -33.51 -16.37
N LEU A 18 18.04 -32.87 -17.53
CA LEU A 18 17.03 -32.25 -18.38
C LEU A 18 16.00 -33.30 -18.83
N ALA A 19 14.72 -32.92 -18.84
CA ALA A 19 13.75 -33.48 -19.78
C ALA A 19 12.86 -32.34 -20.29
N ALA A 20 13.13 -31.91 -21.52
CA ALA A 20 12.21 -31.14 -22.32
C ALA A 20 11.09 -32.07 -22.78
N ALA A 21 9.83 -31.72 -22.53
CA ALA A 21 8.67 -32.32 -23.17
C ALA A 21 7.94 -31.22 -23.94
N LEU A 22 8.25 -31.13 -25.22
CA LEU A 22 7.40 -30.53 -26.23
C LEU A 22 6.17 -31.43 -26.37
N THR A 23 4.99 -30.91 -26.07
CA THR A 23 3.73 -31.41 -26.62
C THR A 23 3.04 -30.25 -27.31
N GLY A 24 2.84 -30.40 -28.62
CA GLY A 24 2.14 -29.45 -29.47
C GLY A 24 0.71 -29.91 -29.77
N GLY A 25 -0.13 -28.93 -30.11
CA GLY A 25 -1.44 -29.06 -30.74
C GLY A 25 -2.62 -28.71 -29.81
N CYS A 26 -3.65 -27.95 -30.17
CA CYS A 26 -3.95 -27.06 -31.29
C CYS A 26 -5.17 -26.21 -30.88
N VAL A 27 -5.16 -24.93 -31.26
CA VAL A 27 -6.28 -24.02 -31.61
C VAL A 27 -7.60 -24.08 -30.82
N GLY A 28 -7.86 -23.01 -30.06
CA GLY A 28 -9.19 -22.62 -29.60
C GLY A 28 -9.18 -21.16 -29.12
N ASN A 29 -9.85 -20.28 -29.85
CA ASN A 29 -10.07 -18.87 -29.51
C ASN A 29 -10.70 -18.72 -28.12
N THR A 30 -10.01 -18.01 -27.22
CA THR A 30 -10.57 -16.93 -26.41
C THR A 30 -9.40 -16.15 -25.82
N GLY A 31 -9.29 -14.87 -26.17
CA GLY A 31 -8.44 -13.95 -25.43
C GLY A 31 -8.99 -13.81 -24.02
N GLU A 32 -8.45 -14.57 -23.08
CA GLU A 32 -8.58 -14.27 -21.67
C GLU A 32 -7.65 -13.09 -21.36
N PRO A 33 -8.17 -11.94 -20.91
CA PRO A 33 -7.31 -10.92 -20.35
C PRO A 33 -6.61 -11.53 -19.14
N VAL A 34 -5.28 -11.50 -19.14
CA VAL A 34 -4.44 -11.89 -18.00
C VAL A 34 -4.95 -11.13 -16.78
N GLY A 35 -5.67 -11.85 -15.93
CA GLY A 35 -6.34 -11.33 -14.76
C GLY A 35 -5.36 -10.76 -13.73
N PRO A 36 -5.90 -10.05 -12.71
CA PRO A 36 -5.10 -9.29 -11.77
C PRO A 36 -4.20 -10.21 -10.92
N GLN A 37 -2.88 -10.14 -11.13
CA GLN A 37 -1.89 -10.71 -10.22
C GLN A 37 -1.18 -9.61 -9.42
N ALA A 38 -1.97 -9.09 -8.48
CA ALA A 38 -1.63 -8.89 -7.07
C ALA A 38 -2.97 -8.67 -6.32
N THR A 39 -3.87 -9.65 -6.37
CA THR A 39 -5.03 -9.67 -5.48
C THR A 39 -4.55 -9.99 -4.07
N VAL A 40 -4.37 -8.97 -3.24
CA VAL A 40 -4.58 -9.16 -1.80
C VAL A 40 -6.07 -9.38 -1.65
N ALA A 41 -6.45 -10.62 -1.34
CA ALA A 41 -7.82 -11.12 -1.28
C ALA A 41 -8.80 -10.11 -0.65
N GLY A 42 -9.85 -9.75 -1.38
CA GLY A 42 -11.18 -9.32 -0.89
C GLY A 42 -11.33 -8.17 0.12
N GLY A 43 -10.25 -7.56 0.62
CA GLY A 43 -10.33 -6.61 1.75
C GLY A 43 -9.26 -5.53 1.79
N SER A 44 -8.31 -5.53 0.84
CA SER A 44 -7.29 -4.49 0.72
C SER A 44 -7.90 -3.15 0.31
N SER A 45 -7.34 -2.05 0.81
CA SER A 45 -7.77 -0.69 0.48
C SER A 45 -7.22 -0.23 -0.88
N TYR A 46 -6.46 -1.08 -1.59
CA TYR A 46 -5.93 -0.83 -2.92
C TYR A 46 -5.70 -2.10 -3.75
N ALA A 47 -5.80 -1.98 -5.07
CA ALA A 47 -5.47 -3.02 -6.03
C ALA A 47 -4.47 -2.48 -7.06
N CYS A 48 -3.47 -3.29 -7.44
CA CYS A 48 -2.43 -2.87 -8.36
C CYS A 48 -2.78 -3.19 -9.82
N TYR A 49 -2.79 -2.17 -10.67
CA TYR A 49 -3.04 -2.29 -12.12
C TYR A 49 -1.81 -1.88 -12.92
N ARG A 50 -1.25 -2.83 -13.68
CA ARG A 50 0.05 -2.68 -14.38
C ARG A 50 -0.03 -1.94 -15.72
N THR A 51 -1.21 -1.76 -16.27
CA THR A 51 -1.38 -1.03 -17.52
C THR A 51 -1.95 0.34 -17.19
N PRO A 52 -1.27 1.46 -17.52
CA PRO A 52 -1.82 2.77 -17.27
C PRO A 52 -3.15 2.93 -18.03
N ALA A 53 -4.11 3.59 -17.40
CA ALA A 53 -5.32 4.00 -18.09
C ALA A 53 -5.07 5.20 -19.01
N ASP A 54 -5.91 5.36 -20.04
CA ASP A 54 -5.83 6.52 -20.93
C ASP A 54 -5.92 7.83 -20.16
N GLY A 55 -5.00 8.75 -20.46
CA GLY A 55 -4.92 10.07 -19.80
C GLY A 55 -4.42 10.04 -18.35
N GLN A 56 -4.04 8.89 -17.82
CA GLN A 56 -3.52 8.79 -16.46
C GLN A 56 -2.12 9.38 -16.35
N VAL A 57 -1.96 10.33 -15.43
CA VAL A 57 -0.65 10.94 -15.15
C VAL A 57 0.32 9.88 -14.61
N THR A 58 1.58 9.97 -15.02
CA THR A 58 2.64 9.06 -14.58
C THR A 58 3.56 9.77 -13.60
N ALA A 59 3.95 9.07 -12.53
CA ALA A 59 4.90 9.55 -11.53
C ALA A 59 6.02 8.53 -11.30
N GLY A 60 7.23 9.01 -11.02
CA GLY A 60 8.41 8.18 -10.86
C GLY A 60 9.00 7.66 -12.19
N ILE A 61 10.00 6.80 -12.07
CA ILE A 61 10.74 6.22 -13.20
C ILE A 61 11.01 4.73 -12.97
N GLY A 62 11.29 3.99 -14.03
CA GLY A 62 11.67 2.57 -13.95
C GLY A 62 10.79 1.64 -14.77
N ALA A 63 11.17 0.36 -14.78
CA ALA A 63 10.55 -0.66 -15.62
C ALA A 63 9.25 -1.23 -15.02
N ASN A 64 9.07 -1.12 -13.71
CA ASN A 64 7.88 -1.60 -13.03
C ASN A 64 6.90 -0.44 -12.89
N GLY A 65 5.61 -0.69 -13.05
CA GLY A 65 4.62 0.33 -12.81
C GLY A 65 3.25 -0.20 -12.42
N CYS A 66 2.55 0.65 -11.69
CA CYS A 66 1.26 0.33 -11.12
C CYS A 66 0.46 1.59 -10.79
N TYR A 67 -0.81 1.63 -11.14
CA TYR A 67 -1.75 2.53 -10.47
C TYR A 67 -2.60 1.76 -9.46
N PHE A 68 -3.16 2.50 -8.50
CA PHE A 68 -4.04 1.96 -7.47
C PHE A 68 -5.42 2.61 -7.53
N VAL A 69 -6.46 1.86 -7.21
CA VAL A 69 -7.76 2.44 -6.84
C VAL A 69 -7.76 2.60 -5.32
N LEU A 70 -7.99 3.82 -4.83
CA LEU A 70 -8.09 4.09 -3.40
C LEU A 70 -9.51 3.78 -2.93
N HIS A 71 -9.64 2.87 -1.96
CA HIS A 71 -10.93 2.53 -1.35
C HIS A 71 -11.06 3.08 0.06
N ASP A 72 -12.28 3.44 0.46
CA ASP A 72 -12.60 3.72 1.85
C ASP A 72 -12.51 2.43 2.69
N PRO A 73 -11.71 2.38 3.77
CA PRO A 73 -11.52 1.14 4.54
C PRO A 73 -12.81 0.61 5.19
N ALA A 74 -13.79 1.46 5.48
CA ALA A 74 -15.05 1.10 6.12
C ALA A 74 -16.09 0.60 5.11
N THR A 75 -16.28 1.31 4.00
CA THR A 75 -17.35 1.03 3.03
C THR A 75 -16.86 0.23 1.81
N LYS A 76 -15.54 0.12 1.62
CA LYS A 76 -14.87 -0.47 0.46
C LYS A 76 -15.20 0.20 -0.88
N GLN A 77 -15.89 1.33 -0.85
CA GLN A 77 -16.18 2.10 -2.06
C GLN A 77 -14.93 2.84 -2.55
N PRO A 78 -14.72 2.96 -3.87
CA PRO A 78 -13.69 3.84 -4.42
C PRO A 78 -13.88 5.27 -3.93
N LEU A 79 -12.77 5.97 -3.70
CA LEU A 79 -12.72 7.36 -3.27
C LEU A 79 -12.34 8.27 -4.44
N PRO A 80 -13.30 8.78 -5.23
CA PRO A 80 -13.02 9.70 -6.34
C PRO A 80 -12.62 11.08 -5.82
N ASN A 81 -11.86 11.83 -6.63
CA ASN A 81 -11.48 13.23 -6.36
C ASN A 81 -10.92 13.46 -4.94
N THR A 82 -10.17 12.48 -4.44
CA THR A 82 -9.71 12.43 -3.05
C THR A 82 -8.21 12.61 -2.99
N HIS A 83 -7.75 13.55 -2.17
CA HIS A 83 -6.33 13.74 -1.93
C HIS A 83 -5.71 12.49 -1.30
N TYR A 84 -4.54 12.10 -1.78
CA TYR A 84 -3.80 10.95 -1.29
C TYR A 84 -2.32 11.27 -1.14
N ALA A 85 -1.65 10.50 -0.29
CA ALA A 85 -0.21 10.43 -0.20
C ALA A 85 0.22 8.97 -0.44
N PHE A 86 1.19 8.81 -1.32
CA PHE A 86 1.84 7.56 -1.65
C PHE A 86 3.32 7.66 -1.34
N ALA A 87 3.86 6.67 -0.63
CA ALA A 87 5.29 6.49 -0.44
C ALA A 87 5.65 5.05 -0.80
N LEU A 88 6.64 4.89 -1.66
CA LEU A 88 7.30 3.63 -1.95
C LEU A 88 8.69 3.66 -1.33
N TYR A 89 9.04 2.58 -0.65
CA TYR A 89 10.32 2.41 0.00
C TYR A 89 11.20 1.42 -0.77
N THR A 90 12.51 1.56 -0.62
CA THR A 90 13.49 0.64 -1.24
C THR A 90 13.41 -0.78 -0.66
N SER A 91 12.86 -0.93 0.55
CA SER A 91 12.67 -2.22 1.23
C SER A 91 11.49 -2.20 2.19
N ALA A 92 11.07 -3.38 2.66
CA ALA A 92 9.98 -3.54 3.63
C ALA A 92 10.32 -2.98 5.03
N ALA A 93 11.59 -2.63 5.31
CA ALA A 93 11.97 -1.94 6.54
C ALA A 93 11.47 -0.48 6.57
N GLN A 94 11.17 0.09 5.39
CA GLN A 94 10.65 1.46 5.23
C GLN A 94 11.62 2.55 5.74
N ASP A 95 12.92 2.32 5.65
CA ASP A 95 13.95 3.26 6.10
C ASP A 95 14.30 4.34 5.07
N ASN A 96 14.17 4.03 3.77
CA ASN A 96 14.55 4.92 2.67
C ASN A 96 13.45 4.96 1.61
N HIS A 97 13.05 6.16 1.23
CA HIS A 97 12.08 6.39 0.17
C HIS A 97 12.71 6.20 -1.21
N GLU A 98 11.99 5.51 -2.08
CA GLU A 98 12.28 5.43 -3.52
C GLU A 98 11.44 6.45 -4.30
N LEU A 99 10.17 6.59 -3.93
CA LEU A 99 9.21 7.47 -4.61
C LEU A 99 8.20 8.00 -3.59
N GLU A 100 7.96 9.30 -3.61
CA GLU A 100 6.85 9.94 -2.90
C GLU A 100 5.97 10.69 -3.90
N VAL A 101 4.66 10.48 -3.80
CA VAL A 101 3.68 11.11 -4.67
C VAL A 101 2.51 11.56 -3.84
N GLU A 102 2.19 12.83 -3.94
CA GLU A 102 0.92 13.37 -3.49
C GLU A 102 0.09 13.72 -4.70
N GLY A 103 -1.20 13.48 -4.61
CA GLY A 103 -2.09 13.73 -5.72
C GLY A 103 -3.55 13.69 -5.31
N THR A 104 -4.39 13.69 -6.33
CA THR A 104 -5.84 13.56 -6.20
C THR A 104 -6.25 12.41 -7.08
N THR A 105 -7.06 11.50 -6.53
CA THR A 105 -7.60 10.40 -7.33
C THR A 105 -8.55 10.92 -8.40
N ASP A 106 -8.65 10.21 -9.52
CA ASP A 106 -9.59 10.57 -10.58
C ASP A 106 -11.04 10.22 -10.24
N ALA A 107 -11.95 10.37 -11.20
CA ALA A 107 -13.38 10.08 -11.05
C ALA A 107 -13.68 8.60 -10.75
N GLN A 108 -12.74 7.68 -10.96
CA GLN A 108 -12.85 6.26 -10.63
C GLN A 108 -12.09 5.90 -9.34
N GLY A 109 -11.51 6.89 -8.64
CA GLY A 109 -10.70 6.69 -7.45
C GLY A 109 -9.28 6.21 -7.76
N ARG A 110 -8.80 6.34 -9.00
CA ARG A 110 -7.46 5.88 -9.40
C ARG A 110 -6.40 6.93 -9.09
N THR A 111 -5.23 6.49 -8.60
CA THR A 111 -4.04 7.32 -8.40
C THR A 111 -3.34 7.64 -9.72
N ALA A 112 -2.25 8.39 -9.69
CA ALA A 112 -1.25 8.38 -10.76
C ALA A 112 -0.73 6.96 -11.02
N TYR A 113 -0.23 6.71 -12.23
CA TYR A 113 0.52 5.51 -12.57
C TYR A 113 1.95 5.65 -12.04
N MET A 114 2.26 4.91 -10.97
CA MET A 114 3.54 4.98 -10.26
C MET A 114 4.55 4.08 -10.94
N ARG A 115 5.77 4.57 -11.16
CA ARG A 115 6.89 3.79 -11.73
C ARG A 115 8.02 3.63 -10.73
N SER A 116 8.62 2.45 -10.73
CA SER A 116 9.69 2.05 -9.82
C SER A 116 10.74 1.21 -10.53
N ALA A 117 11.97 1.26 -10.01
CA ALA A 117 13.06 0.41 -10.48
C ALA A 117 12.82 -1.07 -10.14
N ALA A 118 12.17 -1.37 -9.02
CA ALA A 118 11.85 -2.72 -8.55
C ALA A 118 10.33 -2.97 -8.56
N PRO A 119 9.88 -4.24 -8.47
CA PRO A 119 8.46 -4.52 -8.33
C PRO A 119 7.84 -3.79 -7.14
N ILE A 120 6.67 -3.21 -7.33
CA ILE A 120 5.90 -2.55 -6.28
C ILE A 120 5.12 -3.62 -5.51
N ASP A 121 5.43 -3.79 -4.23
CA ASP A 121 4.72 -4.70 -3.33
C ASP A 121 4.11 -3.96 -2.13
N ALA A 122 3.10 -4.57 -1.53
CA ALA A 122 2.34 -4.00 -0.43
C ALA A 122 3.18 -3.74 0.83
N ALA A 123 4.25 -4.51 1.08
CA ALA A 123 5.09 -4.34 2.27
C ALA A 123 6.01 -3.12 2.15
N ARG A 124 6.35 -2.73 0.92
CA ARG A 124 7.21 -1.59 0.59
C ARG A 124 6.45 -0.28 0.37
N MET A 125 5.13 -0.26 0.47
CA MET A 125 4.35 0.94 0.17
C MET A 125 3.50 1.41 1.35
N VAL A 126 3.16 2.69 1.29
CA VAL A 126 2.11 3.33 2.08
C VAL A 126 1.26 4.12 1.10
N LEU A 127 -0.05 3.86 1.06
CA LEU A 127 -1.02 4.63 0.31
C LEU A 127 -2.16 4.99 1.25
N VAL A 128 -2.34 6.28 1.53
CA VAL A 128 -3.37 6.75 2.45
C VAL A 128 -4.10 7.96 1.88
N ARG A 129 -5.37 8.10 2.23
CA ARG A 129 -6.13 9.35 2.06
C ARG A 129 -5.49 10.46 2.89
N THR A 130 -5.54 11.67 2.37
CA THR A 130 -5.08 12.89 3.05
C THR A 130 -6.26 13.80 3.43
N ILE A 131 -6.21 14.38 4.63
CA ILE A 131 -7.14 15.41 5.11
C ILE A 131 -6.34 16.69 5.40
N GLY A 132 -6.74 17.80 4.77
CA GLY A 132 -6.01 19.06 4.79
C GLY A 132 -4.91 19.14 3.73
N ASP A 133 -4.29 20.31 3.63
CA ASP A 133 -3.38 20.71 2.54
C ASP A 133 -2.05 21.30 3.04
N GLY A 134 -1.87 21.45 4.35
CA GLY A 134 -0.66 22.06 4.90
C GLY A 134 0.62 21.21 4.81
N PRO A 135 1.80 21.81 4.99
CA PRO A 135 3.10 21.17 4.72
C PRO A 135 3.51 20.16 5.79
N THR A 136 2.80 20.08 6.92
CA THR A 136 3.12 19.15 8.00
C THR A 136 2.10 18.02 8.04
N GLY A 137 2.53 16.78 7.78
CA GLY A 137 1.65 15.61 7.74
C GLY A 137 1.98 14.58 8.83
N ARG A 138 0.95 13.95 9.40
CA ARG A 138 1.12 12.76 10.26
C ARG A 138 0.09 11.69 9.92
N ILE A 139 0.53 10.44 9.91
CA ILE A 139 -0.34 9.28 9.72
C ILE A 139 -0.47 8.57 11.08
N PRO A 140 -1.65 8.54 11.71
CA PRO A 140 -1.85 7.77 12.92
C PRO A 140 -1.79 6.28 12.59
N VAL A 141 -1.26 5.51 13.53
CA VAL A 141 -1.13 4.06 13.44
C VAL A 141 -1.69 3.45 14.70
N LEU A 142 -2.60 2.48 14.57
CA LEU A 142 -3.01 1.67 15.70
C LEU A 142 -2.13 0.44 15.85
N VAL A 143 -1.56 0.28 17.03
CA VAL A 143 -0.83 -0.91 17.46
C VAL A 143 -1.43 -1.48 18.73
N ARG A 144 -1.36 -2.80 18.88
CA ARG A 144 -1.73 -3.49 20.11
C ARG A 144 -0.66 -3.24 21.18
N PRO A 145 -1.03 -2.80 22.40
CA PRO A 145 -0.04 -2.52 23.44
C PRO A 145 0.82 -3.72 23.85
N THR A 146 0.30 -4.95 23.72
CA THR A 146 0.95 -6.16 24.23
C THR A 146 2.11 -6.65 23.36
N ASP A 147 2.02 -6.49 22.04
CA ASP A 147 2.97 -7.08 21.07
C ASP A 147 3.37 -6.11 19.95
N GLY A 148 2.88 -4.87 19.98
CA GLY A 148 3.16 -3.85 18.96
C GLY A 148 2.55 -4.14 17.59
N LYS A 149 1.74 -5.20 17.44
CA LYS A 149 1.15 -5.56 16.14
C LYS A 149 0.13 -4.53 15.70
N ARG A 150 0.12 -4.22 14.41
CA ARG A 150 -0.86 -3.33 13.77
C ARG A 150 -2.27 -3.88 13.96
N ILE A 151 -3.24 -3.00 14.22
CA ILE A 151 -4.66 -3.36 14.31
C ILE A 151 -5.39 -2.83 13.07
N PRO A 152 -5.77 -3.69 12.13
CA PRO A 152 -6.51 -3.30 10.95
C PRO A 152 -7.98 -3.00 11.26
N PHE A 153 -8.61 -2.19 10.41
CA PHE A 153 -10.06 -1.94 10.42
C PHE A 153 -10.67 -1.47 11.74
N ALA A 154 -9.88 -0.78 12.57
CA ALA A 154 -10.34 -0.20 13.83
C ALA A 154 -10.90 1.21 13.62
N LYS A 155 -12.03 1.51 14.26
CA LYS A 155 -12.57 2.87 14.29
C LYS A 155 -11.65 3.79 15.08
N TYR A 156 -11.48 5.01 14.61
CA TYR A 156 -10.71 6.04 15.29
C TYR A 156 -11.27 7.43 15.03
N LYS A 157 -10.88 8.36 15.90
CA LYS A 157 -11.10 9.79 15.76
C LYS A 157 -9.77 10.53 15.83
N VAL A 158 -9.53 11.40 14.86
CA VAL A 158 -8.43 12.37 14.87
C VAL A 158 -9.04 13.74 15.12
N THR A 159 -8.43 14.54 16.00
CA THR A 159 -8.76 15.96 16.16
C THR A 159 -7.49 16.77 15.99
N GLY A 160 -7.49 17.69 15.04
CA GLY A 160 -6.34 18.52 14.73
C GLY A 160 -6.74 19.84 14.08
N CYS A 161 -5.80 20.43 13.34
CA CYS A 161 -5.93 21.74 12.68
C CYS A 161 -7.11 21.89 11.70
N ASN A 162 -7.62 20.80 11.12
CA ASN A 162 -8.76 20.80 10.19
C ASN A 162 -10.07 20.32 10.86
N GLY A 163 -10.14 20.33 12.20
CA GLY A 163 -11.28 19.84 12.97
C GLY A 163 -11.29 18.32 13.20
N PRO A 164 -12.36 17.78 13.80
CA PRO A 164 -12.47 16.35 14.05
C PRO A 164 -12.71 15.56 12.75
N TYR A 165 -12.06 14.41 12.64
CA TYR A 165 -12.27 13.42 11.60
C TYR A 165 -12.47 12.05 12.25
N GLU A 166 -13.46 11.29 11.80
CA GLU A 166 -13.69 9.91 12.22
C GLU A 166 -13.52 8.97 11.03
N GLY A 167 -12.90 7.82 11.25
CA GLY A 167 -12.61 6.87 10.19
C GLY A 167 -12.29 5.47 10.71
N VAL A 168 -11.89 4.61 9.78
CA VAL A 168 -11.48 3.22 10.03
C VAL A 168 -10.05 3.03 9.52
N THR A 169 -9.20 2.35 10.29
CA THR A 169 -7.83 2.07 9.83
C THR A 169 -7.83 1.12 8.64
N ASP A 170 -6.84 1.24 7.77
CA ASP A 170 -6.62 0.31 6.68
C ASP A 170 -6.13 -1.07 7.17
N GLU A 171 -5.87 -1.99 6.24
CA GLU A 171 -5.34 -3.34 6.51
C GLU A 171 -3.96 -3.34 7.19
N THR A 172 -3.23 -2.22 7.14
CA THR A 172 -1.93 -2.05 7.79
C THR A 172 -2.03 -1.31 9.13
N GLY A 173 -3.26 -1.04 9.58
CA GLY A 173 -3.54 -0.32 10.81
C GLY A 173 -3.26 1.18 10.74
N ARG A 174 -3.16 1.77 9.56
CA ARG A 174 -2.94 3.21 9.36
C ARG A 174 -4.28 3.94 9.19
N GLY A 175 -4.36 5.15 9.71
CA GLY A 175 -5.43 6.09 9.39
C GLY A 175 -5.09 6.99 8.21
N VAL A 176 -5.86 8.06 8.03
CA VAL A 176 -5.60 9.11 7.04
C VAL A 176 -4.35 9.89 7.40
N MET A 177 -3.61 10.37 6.39
CA MET A 177 -2.63 11.43 6.61
C MET A 177 -3.38 12.72 6.97
N TYR A 178 -3.06 13.29 8.11
CA TYR A 178 -3.64 14.53 8.56
C TYR A 178 -2.63 15.66 8.40
N ARG A 179 -2.94 16.65 7.56
CA ARG A 179 -2.04 17.74 7.17
C ARG A 179 -2.41 19.06 7.81
N CYS A 180 -1.42 19.78 8.33
CA CYS A 180 -1.59 21.05 9.00
C CYS A 180 -0.69 22.14 8.44
N ASN A 181 -1.24 23.36 8.34
CA ASN A 181 -0.54 24.57 7.85
C ASN A 181 0.62 24.99 8.76
N ALA A 182 0.53 24.67 10.04
CA ALA A 182 1.58 24.86 11.02
C ALA A 182 1.69 23.62 11.91
N GLN A 183 2.83 23.47 12.58
CA GLN A 183 3.05 22.40 13.55
C GLN A 183 1.95 22.44 14.61
N SER A 184 1.09 21.41 14.60
CA SER A 184 -0.11 21.34 15.43
C SER A 184 -0.10 20.09 16.29
N LYS A 185 -0.69 20.19 17.48
CA LYS A 185 -1.00 19.01 18.30
C LYS A 185 -2.17 18.28 17.64
N ILE A 186 -1.94 17.02 17.27
CA ILE A 186 -2.97 16.12 16.75
C ILE A 186 -3.31 15.14 17.87
N ALA A 187 -4.56 15.14 18.30
CA ALA A 187 -5.09 14.17 19.25
C ALA A 187 -5.72 13.01 18.47
N VAL A 188 -5.48 11.78 18.92
CA VAL A 188 -6.02 10.57 18.30
C VAL A 188 -6.62 9.70 19.39
N SER A 189 -7.86 9.25 19.18
CA SER A 189 -8.50 8.25 20.02
C SER A 189 -8.97 7.08 19.16
N PHE A 190 -8.84 5.88 19.70
CA PHE A 190 -9.32 4.65 19.08
C PHE A 190 -10.49 4.13 19.90
N TYR A 191 -11.56 3.71 19.23
CA TYR A 191 -12.71 3.14 19.92
C TYR A 191 -12.36 1.71 20.34
N GLN A 192 -12.65 1.35 21.59
CA GLN A 192 -12.50 -0.04 22.02
C GLN A 192 -13.40 -0.93 21.17
N SER A 193 -12.82 -1.92 20.49
CA SER A 193 -13.58 -3.08 20.03
C SER A 193 -14.02 -3.84 21.29
N ARG A 194 -15.32 -4.04 21.47
CA ARG A 194 -15.84 -4.85 22.59
C ARG A 194 -15.22 -6.26 22.54
N PRO A 195 -14.93 -6.88 23.70
CA PRO A 195 -14.48 -8.27 23.78
C PRO A 195 -15.45 -9.25 23.12
#